data_AF-A0A161XB10-F1
#
_entry.id   AF-A0A161XB10-F1
#
_cell.length_a   1.000
_cell.length_b   1.000
_cell.length_c   1.000
_cell.angle_alpha   90.00
_cell.angle_beta   90.00
_cell.angle_gamma   90.00
#
_symmetry.space_group_name_H-M   'P 1'
#
loop_
_entity.id
_entity.type
_entity.pdbx_description
1 polymer ?
#
loop_
_entity_poly.entity_id
_entity_poly.type
_entity_poly.pdbx_seq_one_letter_code
_entity_poly.pdbx_strand_id
1 'polypeptide(L)'
;MNMTHYMSLLAENQPWNLIIFMVIPVVCAEFLTITEFFIIFNKIKSGGLRTLNKIVGIFAGFYFTGIFVYLFNNAVIPLTQSGGWHTWVDQVAVGFYLSGVIALLPIALMELGIIFKNKSDDEKMKIHFILISIFLIVAHIAMIFGMVDPSIINDMSDMDHMKM
;
A
#
# COMPACT_ATOMS: atom_id res chain seq x y z
N MET A 1 19.14 10.61 21.33
CA MET A 1 19.03 9.72 20.15
C MET A 1 17.99 10.33 19.25
N ASN A 2 18.40 10.97 18.15
CA ASN A 2 17.48 11.68 17.25
C ASN A 2 16.75 10.67 16.38
N MET A 3 15.58 10.25 16.83
CA MET A 3 14.63 9.51 16.00
C MET A 3 13.83 10.48 15.14
N THR A 4 13.45 10.02 13.95
CA THR A 4 12.61 10.79 13.03
C THR A 4 11.20 10.92 13.58
N HIS A 5 10.48 12.01 13.28
CA HIS A 5 9.09 12.19 13.73
C HIS A 5 8.14 11.13 13.13
N TYR A 6 8.53 10.52 12.00
CA TYR A 6 7.84 9.37 11.41
C TYR A 6 8.10 8.09 12.22
N MET A 7 9.34 7.90 12.67
CA MET A 7 9.73 6.80 13.56
C MET A 7 9.15 6.99 14.96
N SER A 8 8.98 8.22 15.47
CA SER A 8 8.30 8.47 16.75
C SER A 8 6.79 8.23 16.66
N LEU A 9 6.11 8.59 15.56
CA LEU A 9 4.69 8.26 15.36
C LEU A 9 4.43 6.76 15.17
N LEU A 10 5.38 6.02 14.58
CA LEU A 10 5.33 4.55 14.52
C LEU A 10 5.79 3.90 15.84
N ALA A 11 6.69 4.52 16.61
CA ALA A 11 7.26 3.99 17.85
C ALA A 11 6.47 4.34 19.12
N GLU A 12 5.70 5.44 19.15
CA GLU A 12 4.96 5.87 20.35
C GLU A 12 3.82 4.91 20.73
N ASN A 13 3.30 4.13 19.77
CA ASN A 13 2.25 3.13 19.99
C ASN A 13 2.51 1.82 19.23
N GLN A 14 3.76 1.32 19.24
CA GLN A 14 3.97 -0.07 18.85
C GLN A 14 3.26 -0.99 19.85
N PRO A 15 2.45 -1.97 19.37
CA PRO A 15 2.40 -2.53 18.00
C PRO A 15 1.21 -2.08 17.13
N TRP A 16 0.30 -1.25 17.65
CA TRP A 16 -1.02 -1.01 17.06
C TRP A 16 -0.99 -0.25 15.72
N ASN A 17 -0.12 0.77 15.61
CA ASN A 17 -0.03 1.57 14.38
C ASN A 17 0.44 0.72 13.18
N LEU A 18 1.41 -0.15 13.38
CA LEU A 18 1.95 -1.00 12.30
C LEU A 18 0.90 -2.02 11.84
N ILE A 19 0.12 -2.56 12.77
CA ILE A 19 -0.99 -3.46 12.45
C ILE A 19 -2.04 -2.74 11.59
N ILE A 20 -2.46 -1.55 12.04
CA ILE A 20 -3.52 -0.77 11.40
C ILE A 20 -3.09 -0.29 10.02
N PHE A 21 -1.88 0.27 9.90
CA PHE A 21 -1.42 0.89 8.66
C PHE A 21 -0.84 -0.10 7.66
N MET A 22 -0.28 -1.23 8.08
CA MET A 22 0.44 -2.13 7.16
C MET A 22 -0.12 -3.55 7.16
N VAL A 23 -0.26 -4.18 8.32
CA VAL A 23 -0.66 -5.60 8.38
C VAL A 23 -2.07 -5.80 7.82
N ILE A 24 -3.04 -5.00 8.27
CA ILE A 24 -4.43 -5.15 7.83
C ILE A 24 -4.56 -4.98 6.31
N PRO A 25 -4.06 -3.89 5.68
CA PRO A 25 -4.18 -3.73 4.24
C PRO A 25 -3.46 -4.81 3.41
N VAL A 26 -2.25 -5.20 3.82
CA VAL A 26 -1.45 -6.18 3.08
C VAL A 26 -2.09 -7.57 3.17
N VAL A 27 -2.49 -8.01 4.37
CA VAL A 27 -3.18 -9.30 4.54
C VAL A 27 -4.50 -9.32 3.76
N CYS A 28 -5.27 -8.23 3.78
CA CYS A 28 -6.48 -8.13 2.95
C CYS A 28 -6.14 -8.27 1.46
N ALA A 29 -5.09 -7.59 0.97
CA ALA A 29 -4.71 -7.66 -0.43
C ALA A 29 -4.19 -9.06 -0.86
N GLU A 30 -3.42 -9.71 0.00
CA GLU A 30 -2.96 -11.09 -0.22
C GLU A 30 -4.13 -12.07 -0.22
N PHE A 31 -5.06 -11.94 0.74
CA PHE A 31 -6.26 -12.75 0.81
C PHE A 31 -7.10 -12.62 -0.47
N LEU A 32 -7.37 -11.39 -0.90
CA LEU A 32 -8.09 -11.09 -2.15
C LEU A 32 -7.41 -11.73 -3.35
N THR A 33 -6.08 -11.64 -3.43
CA THR A 33 -5.29 -12.20 -4.53
C THR A 33 -5.41 -13.72 -4.57
N ILE A 34 -5.30 -14.39 -3.42
CA ILE A 34 -5.46 -15.84 -3.32
C ILE A 34 -6.89 -16.24 -3.72
N THR A 35 -7.91 -15.57 -3.18
CA THR A 35 -9.31 -15.88 -3.52
C THR A 35 -9.61 -15.66 -5.00
N GLU A 36 -9.06 -14.62 -5.60
CA GLU A 36 -9.26 -14.32 -7.02
C GLU A 36 -8.56 -15.36 -7.90
N PHE A 37 -7.36 -15.81 -7.52
CA PHE A 37 -6.67 -16.91 -8.19
C PHE A 37 -7.50 -18.20 -8.15
N PHE A 38 -8.11 -18.53 -7.01
CA PHE A 38 -9.00 -19.69 -6.88
C PHE A 38 -10.26 -19.57 -7.75
N ILE A 39 -10.85 -18.38 -7.86
CA ILE A 39 -12.03 -18.11 -8.70
C ILE A 39 -11.67 -18.29 -10.18
N ILE A 40 -10.54 -17.75 -10.62
CA ILE A 40 -10.05 -17.87 -12.00
C ILE A 40 -9.72 -19.32 -12.33
N PHE A 41 -9.00 -20.02 -11.46
CA PHE A 41 -8.56 -21.39 -11.67
C PHE A 41 -9.73 -22.37 -11.78
N ASN A 42 -10.71 -22.25 -10.89
CA ASN A 42 -11.91 -23.11 -10.90
C ASN A 42 -13.02 -22.60 -11.83
N LYS A 43 -12.79 -21.47 -12.54
CA LYS A 43 -13.78 -20.80 -13.40
C LYS A 43 -15.13 -20.58 -12.71
N ILE A 44 -15.10 -20.22 -11.42
CA ILE A 44 -16.31 -20.04 -10.61
C ILE A 44 -16.98 -18.73 -11.02
N LYS A 45 -18.04 -18.83 -11.84
CA LYS A 45 -18.75 -17.65 -12.37
C LYS A 45 -19.71 -17.03 -11.36
N SER A 46 -20.14 -17.76 -10.34
CA SER A 46 -21.03 -17.27 -9.29
C SER A 46 -20.88 -18.10 -8.02
N GLY A 47 -21.02 -17.48 -6.84
CA GLY A 47 -20.96 -18.18 -5.56
C GLY A 47 -20.53 -17.29 -4.40
N GLY A 48 -20.60 -17.84 -3.18
CA GLY A 48 -20.23 -17.11 -1.95
C GLY A 48 -18.79 -16.58 -1.95
N LEU A 49 -17.86 -17.29 -2.61
CA LEU A 49 -16.46 -16.87 -2.72
C LEU A 49 -16.31 -15.55 -3.50
N ARG A 50 -17.12 -15.33 -4.54
CA ARG A 50 -17.10 -14.09 -5.34
C ARG A 50 -17.72 -12.92 -4.58
N THR A 51 -18.80 -13.17 -3.84
CA THR A 51 -19.40 -12.15 -2.96
C THR A 51 -18.44 -11.76 -1.82
N LEU A 52 -17.73 -12.72 -1.23
CA LEU A 52 -16.69 -12.45 -0.24
C LEU A 52 -15.57 -11.61 -0.83
N ASN A 53 -15.05 -11.98 -2.02
CA ASN A 53 -13.97 -11.23 -2.67
C ASN A 53 -14.38 -9.78 -2.93
N LYS A 54 -15.61 -9.58 -3.41
CA LYS A 54 -16.22 -8.26 -3.60
C LYS A 54 -16.30 -7.44 -2.32
N ILE A 55 -16.80 -8.02 -1.22
CA ILE A 55 -16.92 -7.33 0.07
C ILE A 55 -15.55 -6.94 0.61
N VAL A 56 -14.59 -7.87 0.57
CA VAL A 56 -13.24 -7.62 1.06
C VAL A 56 -12.53 -6.58 0.19
N GLY A 57 -12.77 -6.57 -1.13
CA GLY A 57 -12.18 -5.58 -2.04
C GLY A 57 -12.68 -4.17 -1.77
N ILE A 58 -13.98 -4.03 -1.52
CA ILE A 58 -14.59 -2.76 -1.09
C ILE A 58 -14.00 -2.33 0.25
N PHE A 59 -14.00 -3.22 1.25
CA PHE A 59 -13.48 -2.93 2.58
C PHE A 59 -12.01 -2.50 2.52
N ALA A 60 -11.15 -3.27 1.85
CA ALA A 60 -9.73 -2.99 1.71
C ALA A 60 -9.47 -1.66 1.02
N GLY A 61 -10.19 -1.35 -0.07
CA GLY A 61 -10.00 -0.10 -0.79
C GLY A 61 -10.42 1.14 0.01
N PHE A 62 -11.56 1.10 0.72
CA PHE A 62 -11.96 2.21 1.59
C PHE A 62 -11.05 2.36 2.80
N TYR A 63 -10.70 1.23 3.43
CA TYR A 63 -9.80 1.21 4.58
C TYR A 63 -8.44 1.81 4.24
N PHE A 64 -7.84 1.38 3.11
CA PHE A 64 -6.57 1.93 2.65
C PHE A 64 -6.67 3.39 2.22
N THR A 65 -7.80 3.81 1.63
CA THR A 65 -8.02 5.22 1.30
C THR A 65 -8.11 6.09 2.56
N GLY A 66 -8.76 5.59 3.61
CA GLY A 66 -8.78 6.26 4.92
C GLY A 66 -7.37 6.42 5.51
N ILE A 67 -6.55 5.38 5.42
CA ILE A 67 -5.14 5.43 5.81
C ILE A 67 -4.37 6.45 4.98
N PHE A 68 -4.55 6.46 3.66
CA PHE A 68 -3.91 7.43 2.76
C PHE A 68 -4.23 8.86 3.20
N VAL A 69 -5.49 9.21 3.43
CA VAL A 69 -5.88 10.57 3.84
C VAL A 69 -5.28 10.92 5.21
N TYR A 70 -5.29 9.97 6.15
CA TYR A 70 -4.72 10.16 7.48
C TYR A 70 -3.22 10.41 7.42
N LEU A 71 -2.46 9.56 6.73
CA LEU A 71 -1.01 9.70 6.60
C LEU A 71 -0.61 10.90 5.75
N PHE A 72 -1.38 11.20 4.70
CA PHE A 72 -1.12 12.37 3.87
C PHE A 72 -1.21 13.66 4.69
N ASN A 73 -2.27 13.83 5.47
CA ASN A 73 -2.47 15.03 6.27
C ASN A 73 -1.60 15.10 7.53
N ASN A 74 -1.43 13.98 8.25
CA ASN A 74 -0.75 13.96 9.54
C ASN A 74 0.74 13.64 9.46
N ALA A 75 1.22 13.04 8.36
CA ALA A 75 2.64 12.71 8.19
C ALA A 75 3.24 13.47 6.99
N VAL A 76 2.70 13.30 5.77
CA VAL A 76 3.35 13.83 4.55
C VAL A 76 3.42 15.35 4.54
N ILE A 77 2.32 16.05 4.82
CA ILE A 77 2.29 17.52 4.88
C ILE A 77 3.27 18.05 5.94
N PRO A 78 3.21 17.64 7.22
CA PRO A 78 4.13 18.14 8.22
C PRO A 78 5.59 17.78 7.93
N LEU A 79 5.89 16.55 7.47
CA LEU A 79 7.27 16.15 7.11
C LEU A 79 7.85 16.98 5.95
N THR A 80 7.01 17.33 4.97
CA THR A 80 7.40 18.14 3.81
C THR A 80 7.57 19.61 4.18
N GLN A 81 6.76 20.13 5.08
CA GLN A 81 6.84 21.53 5.53
C GLN A 81 7.95 21.76 6.56
N SER A 82 8.22 20.79 7.43
CA SER A 82 9.26 20.90 8.46
C SER A 82 10.67 20.52 7.96
N GLY A 83 10.79 20.04 6.71
CA GLY A 83 12.05 19.51 6.17
C GLY A 83 12.57 18.29 6.95
N GLY A 84 11.69 17.59 7.67
CA GLY A 84 12.05 16.51 8.59
C GLY A 84 12.29 15.16 7.92
N TRP A 85 12.52 15.15 6.60
CA TRP A 85 12.90 13.93 5.89
C TRP A 85 14.35 13.60 6.23
N HIS A 86 14.60 12.44 6.84
CA HIS A 86 15.95 12.06 7.23
C HIS A 86 16.78 11.57 6.05
N THR A 87 16.16 10.93 5.06
CA THR A 87 16.84 10.45 3.85
C THR A 87 15.89 10.43 2.66
N TRP A 88 16.43 10.52 1.43
CA TRP A 88 15.65 10.38 0.18
C TRP A 88 14.89 9.05 0.10
N VAL A 89 15.38 8.02 0.79
CA VAL A 89 14.75 6.69 0.88
C VAL A 89 13.42 6.72 1.63
N ASP A 90 13.28 7.57 2.65
CA ASP A 90 11.99 7.73 3.35
C ASP A 90 10.92 8.29 2.40
N GLN A 91 11.29 9.24 1.54
CA GLN A 91 10.39 9.82 0.54
C GLN A 91 9.95 8.78 -0.48
N VAL A 92 10.87 7.92 -0.91
CA VAL A 92 10.56 6.81 -1.83
C VAL A 92 9.66 5.79 -1.14
N ALA A 93 9.98 5.37 0.08
CA ALA A 93 9.19 4.38 0.82
C ALA A 93 7.75 4.86 1.05
N VAL A 94 7.57 6.08 1.55
CA VAL A 94 6.25 6.69 1.75
C VAL A 94 5.54 6.92 0.42
N GLY A 95 6.25 7.39 -0.61
CA GLY A 95 5.69 7.61 -1.94
C GLY A 95 5.13 6.33 -2.57
N PHE A 96 5.91 5.24 -2.53
CA PHE A 96 5.45 3.93 -3.01
C PHE A 96 4.29 3.41 -2.17
N TYR A 97 4.36 3.50 -0.84
CA TYR A 97 3.27 3.07 0.03
C TYR A 97 1.96 3.80 -0.32
N LEU A 98 1.98 5.13 -0.41
CA LEU A 98 0.80 5.93 -0.74
C LEU A 98 0.30 5.67 -2.16
N SER A 99 1.19 5.39 -3.12
CA SER A 99 0.80 5.06 -4.49
C SER A 99 -0.05 3.79 -4.58
N GLY A 100 -0.02 2.92 -3.56
CA GLY A 100 -0.91 1.76 -3.46
C GLY A 100 -2.40 2.12 -3.52
N VAL A 101 -2.78 3.35 -3.17
CA VAL A 101 -4.18 3.81 -3.26
C VAL A 101 -4.68 3.82 -4.71
N ILE A 102 -3.77 4.05 -5.67
CA ILE A 102 -4.07 4.06 -7.10
C ILE A 102 -4.48 2.66 -7.58
N ALA A 103 -4.06 1.61 -6.88
CA ALA A 103 -4.43 0.24 -7.20
C ALA A 103 -5.68 -0.22 -6.43
N LEU A 104 -5.78 0.05 -5.13
CA LEU A 104 -6.88 -0.42 -4.28
C LEU A 104 -8.18 0.40 -4.42
N LEU A 105 -8.10 1.72 -4.63
CA LEU A 105 -9.29 2.55 -4.75
C LEU A 105 -10.11 2.19 -6.01
N PRO A 106 -9.51 2.00 -7.21
CA PRO A 106 -10.26 1.56 -8.38
C PRO A 106 -10.90 0.18 -8.18
N ILE A 107 -10.28 -0.73 -7.42
CA ILE A 107 -10.91 -2.01 -7.07
C ILE A 107 -12.22 -1.76 -6.30
N ALA A 108 -12.18 -0.99 -5.22
CA ALA A 108 -13.38 -0.70 -4.43
C ALA A 108 -14.46 0.03 -5.26
N LEU A 109 -14.07 0.98 -6.11
CA LEU A 109 -15.00 1.69 -6.99
C LEU A 109 -15.61 0.79 -8.07
N MET A 110 -14.83 -0.17 -8.58
CA MET A 110 -15.31 -1.15 -9.57
C MET A 110 -16.29 -2.13 -8.94
N GLU A 111 -15.99 -2.59 -7.73
CA GLU A 111 -16.86 -3.50 -6.97
C GLU A 111 -18.15 -2.80 -6.53
N LEU A 112 -18.11 -1.52 -6.13
CA LEU A 112 -19.32 -0.70 -5.93
C LEU A 112 -20.12 -0.46 -7.21
N GLY A 113 -19.57 -0.82 -8.37
CA GLY A 113 -20.19 -0.61 -9.67
C GLY A 113 -20.20 0.87 -10.07
N ILE A 114 -19.32 1.71 -9.51
CA ILE A 114 -19.19 3.12 -9.91
C ILE A 114 -18.41 3.22 -11.23
N ILE A 115 -17.32 2.46 -11.34
CA ILE A 115 -16.49 2.39 -12.55
C ILE A 115 -16.63 1.03 -13.25
N PHE A 116 -16.31 0.96 -14.56
CA PHE A 116 -16.40 -0.23 -15.41
C PHE A 116 -17.79 -0.91 -15.50
N LYS A 117 -18.88 -0.15 -15.37
CA LYS A 117 -20.27 -0.67 -15.47
C LYS A 117 -20.53 -1.50 -16.73
N ASN A 118 -20.01 -1.08 -17.88
CA ASN A 118 -20.23 -1.73 -19.18
C ASN A 118 -19.32 -2.93 -19.47
N LYS A 119 -18.40 -3.30 -18.58
CA LYS A 119 -17.52 -4.45 -18.79
C LYS A 119 -18.17 -5.75 -18.33
N SER A 120 -17.87 -6.82 -19.05
CA SER A 120 -18.29 -8.18 -18.68
C SER A 120 -17.68 -8.62 -17.35
N ASP A 121 -18.33 -9.58 -16.68
CA ASP A 121 -17.87 -10.09 -15.38
C ASP A 121 -16.47 -10.71 -15.44
N ASP A 122 -16.10 -11.27 -16.59
CA ASP A 122 -14.78 -11.84 -16.85
C ASP A 122 -13.70 -10.74 -17.04
N GLU A 123 -14.05 -9.61 -17.67
CA GLU A 123 -13.14 -8.47 -17.81
C GLU A 123 -12.93 -7.72 -16.49
N LYS A 124 -13.99 -7.55 -15.68
CA LYS A 124 -13.87 -6.95 -14.35
C LYS A 124 -12.94 -7.77 -13.46
N MET A 125 -13.06 -9.09 -13.50
CA MET A 125 -12.19 -10.02 -12.77
C MET A 125 -10.72 -9.88 -13.19
N LYS A 126 -10.45 -9.79 -14.50
CA LYS A 126 -9.08 -9.52 -15.00
C LYS A 126 -8.52 -8.19 -14.50
N ILE A 127 -9.33 -7.12 -14.56
CA ILE A 127 -8.91 -5.80 -14.08
C ILE A 127 -8.65 -5.83 -12.58
N HIS A 128 -9.53 -6.48 -11.80
CA HIS A 128 -9.37 -6.64 -10.36
C HIS A 128 -8.03 -7.31 -10.05
N PHE A 129 -7.77 -8.45 -10.70
CA PHE A 129 -6.53 -9.21 -10.52
C PHE A 129 -5.27 -8.42 -10.91
N ILE A 130 -5.31 -7.65 -12.02
CA ILE A 130 -4.17 -6.83 -12.44
C ILE A 130 -3.90 -5.72 -11.43
N LEU A 131 -4.95 -5.01 -10.99
CA LEU A 131 -4.82 -3.92 -10.03
C LEU A 131 -4.25 -4.42 -8.70
N ILE A 132 -4.73 -5.55 -8.20
CA ILE A 132 -4.24 -6.07 -6.92
C ILE A 132 -2.81 -6.61 -7.00
N SER A 133 -2.43 -7.16 -8.15
CA SER A 133 -1.05 -7.57 -8.42
C SER A 133 -0.11 -6.36 -8.44
N ILE A 134 -0.52 -5.25 -9.04
CA ILE A 134 0.24 -3.99 -9.02
C ILE A 134 0.37 -3.48 -7.58
N PHE A 135 -0.71 -3.51 -6.79
CA PHE A 135 -0.67 -3.13 -5.39
C PHE A 135 0.36 -3.94 -4.60
N LEU A 136 0.37 -5.27 -4.76
CA LEU A 136 1.32 -6.14 -4.06
C LEU A 136 2.76 -5.79 -4.39
N ILE A 137 3.10 -5.56 -5.67
CA ILE A 137 4.45 -5.19 -6.09
C ILE A 137 4.87 -3.87 -5.42
N VAL A 138 4.01 -2.85 -5.52
CA VAL A 138 4.25 -1.51 -4.96
C VAL A 138 4.39 -1.56 -3.44
N ALA A 139 3.54 -2.33 -2.75
CA ALA A 139 3.60 -2.50 -1.30
C ALA A 139 4.90 -3.19 -0.86
N HIS A 140 5.37 -4.21 -1.58
CA HIS A 140 6.63 -4.87 -1.29
C HIS A 140 7.83 -3.95 -1.53
N ILE A 141 7.82 -3.16 -2.61
CA ILE A 141 8.84 -2.13 -2.84
C ILE A 141 8.86 -1.16 -1.65
N ALA A 142 7.71 -0.65 -1.22
CA ALA A 142 7.62 0.23 -0.06
C ALA A 142 8.16 -0.41 1.24
N MET A 143 7.87 -1.69 1.48
CA MET A 143 8.40 -2.42 2.65
C MET A 143 9.91 -2.63 2.58
N ILE A 144 10.46 -2.97 1.41
CA ILE A 144 11.90 -3.13 1.22
C ILE A 144 12.59 -1.80 1.52
N PHE A 145 12.20 -0.73 0.83
CA PHE A 145 12.82 0.59 1.02
C PHE A 145 12.57 1.15 2.43
N GLY A 146 11.43 0.87 3.05
CA GLY A 146 11.14 1.28 4.43
C GLY A 146 11.96 0.55 5.50
N MET A 147 12.55 -0.62 5.17
CA MET A 147 13.44 -1.37 6.06
C MET A 147 14.92 -1.24 5.67
N VAL A 148 15.25 -0.49 4.62
CA VAL A 148 16.65 -0.17 4.31
C VAL A 148 17.18 0.74 5.41
N ASP A 149 18.22 0.27 6.11
CA ASP A 149 18.86 1.02 7.16
C ASP A 149 19.49 2.31 6.58
N PRO A 150 19.12 3.51 7.08
CA PRO A 150 19.70 4.78 6.63
C PRO A 150 21.23 4.84 6.82
N SER A 151 21.80 4.00 7.68
CA SER A 151 23.24 3.87 7.91
C SER A 151 24.01 3.42 6.66
N ILE A 152 23.42 2.60 5.80
CA ILE A 152 24.06 2.10 4.57
C ILE A 152 24.18 3.21 3.51
N ILE A 153 23.29 4.21 3.57
CA ILE A 153 23.22 5.31 2.60
C ILE A 153 24.15 6.46 3.01
N ASN A 154 24.35 6.68 4.31
CA ASN A 154 25.33 7.65 4.81
C ASN A 154 26.77 7.24 4.45
N ASP A 155 27.10 5.95 4.50
CA ASP A 155 28.41 5.43 4.03
C ASP A 155 28.60 5.62 2.51
N MET A 156 27.53 5.67 1.73
CA MET A 156 27.60 5.99 0.30
C MET A 156 27.80 7.49 0.03
N SER A 157 27.28 8.39 0.88
CA SER A 157 27.54 9.83 0.75
C SER A 157 28.98 10.21 1.13
N ASP A 158 29.60 9.51 2.09
CA ASP A 158 31.00 9.77 2.47
C ASP A 158 32.01 9.29 1.41
N MET A 159 31.67 8.29 0.59
CA MET A 159 32.54 7.85 -0.51
C MET A 159 32.58 8.82 -1.70
N ASP A 160 31.59 9.69 -1.87
CA ASP A 160 31.59 10.71 -2.94
C ASP A 160 32.43 11.94 -2.52
N HIS A 161 32.56 12.18 -1.21
CA HIS A 161 33.42 13.23 -0.65
C HIS A 161 34.91 12.86 -0.57
N MET A 162 35.29 11.58 -0.66
CA MET A 162 36.70 11.17 -0.76
C MET A 162 37.25 11.13 -2.20
N LYS A 163 36.41 11.35 -3.21
CA LYS A 163 36.81 11.33 -4.63
C LYS A 163 36.90 12.70 -5.30
N MET A 164 36.76 13.79 -4.55
CA MET A 164 37.05 15.15 -5.02
C MET A 164 38.35 15.70 -4.44
#